data_AF-A0A521XTP6-F1
#
_entry.id   AF-A0A521XTP6-F1
#
_cell.length_a   1.000
_cell.length_b   1.000
_cell.length_c   1.000
_cell.angle_alpha   90.00
_cell.angle_beta   90.00
_cell.angle_gamma   90.00
#
_symmetry.space_group_name_H-M   'P 1'
#
loop_
_entity.id
_entity.type
_entity.pdbx_description
1 polymer ?
#
loop_
_entity_poly.entity_id
_entity_poly.type
_entity_poly.pdbx_seq_one_letter_code
_entity_poly.pdbx_strand_id
1 'polypeptide(L)'
;MKNTRKKYTEEAWERGELGVSESHVRKVSKEREKAIDEHLGLQMISLRLQKNLIKELKKLAHQAGIGYQPYIRQLLTQHVHGKKKRSSTYG
;
A
#
# COMPACT_ATOMS: atom_id res chain seq x y z
N MET A 1 2.77 13.15 43.61
CA MET A 1 2.93 12.27 42.44
C MET A 1 1.52 11.96 41.91
N LYS A 2 1.08 12.60 40.81
CA LYS A 2 -0.28 12.38 40.26
C LYS A 2 -0.22 11.20 39.29
N ASN A 3 -0.78 10.06 39.70
CA ASN A 3 -0.91 8.87 38.88
C ASN A 3 -2.19 8.98 38.04
N THR A 4 -2.07 9.49 36.81
CA THR A 4 -3.20 9.60 35.87
C THR A 4 -3.39 8.28 35.13
N ARG A 5 -4.35 7.46 35.57
CA ARG A 5 -4.86 6.31 34.80
C ARG A 5 -5.41 6.83 33.47
N LYS A 6 -4.72 6.53 32.36
CA LYS A 6 -5.24 6.75 31.00
C LYS A 6 -6.50 5.90 30.82
N LYS A 7 -7.65 6.52 30.50
CA LYS A 7 -8.90 5.80 30.23
C LYS A 7 -8.83 5.18 28.83
N TYR A 8 -8.77 3.84 28.77
CA TYR A 8 -8.87 3.08 27.53
C TYR A 8 -10.32 3.12 27.03
N THR A 9 -10.62 4.04 26.12
CA THR A 9 -11.96 4.26 25.54
C THR A 9 -11.85 4.29 24.02
N GLU A 10 -12.92 3.94 23.30
CA GLU A 10 -12.94 3.96 21.83
C GLU A 10 -12.63 5.36 21.30
N GLU A 11 -13.17 6.39 21.93
CA GLU A 11 -12.96 7.77 21.52
C GLU A 11 -11.50 8.23 21.73
N ALA A 12 -10.77 7.62 22.66
CA ALA A 12 -9.33 7.89 22.84
C ALA A 12 -8.48 7.25 21.72
N TRP A 13 -8.94 6.17 21.08
CA TRP A 13 -8.32 5.61 19.88
C TRP A 13 -8.62 6.47 18.66
N GLU A 14 -9.87 6.89 18.46
CA GLU A 14 -10.28 7.73 17.32
C GLU A 14 -9.60 9.11 17.34
N ARG A 15 -9.38 9.68 18.53
CA ARG A 15 -8.61 10.93 18.69
C ARG A 15 -7.09 10.74 18.59
N GLY A 16 -6.61 9.50 18.44
CA GLY A 16 -5.18 9.19 18.39
C GLY A 16 -4.44 9.40 19.71
N GLU A 17 -5.13 9.44 20.86
CA GLU A 17 -4.45 9.52 22.17
C GLU A 17 -3.76 8.20 22.55
N LEU A 18 -4.18 7.11 21.90
CA LEU A 18 -3.65 5.75 22.00
C LEU A 18 -3.16 5.29 20.62
N GLY A 19 -2.20 4.35 20.58
CA GLY A 19 -1.73 3.71 19.34
C GLY A 19 -0.76 4.52 18.46
N VAL A 20 -0.73 5.84 18.58
CA VAL A 20 0.13 6.70 17.72
C VAL A 20 1.51 7.03 18.31
N SER A 21 1.83 6.47 19.47
CA SER A 21 3.06 6.79 20.19
C SER A 21 4.29 6.26 19.45
N GLU A 22 5.18 7.17 19.04
CA GLU A 22 6.42 6.83 18.32
C GLU A 22 7.30 5.81 19.05
N SER A 23 7.28 5.77 20.39
CA SER A 23 8.04 4.79 21.17
C SER A 23 7.59 3.34 20.97
N HIS A 24 6.39 3.14 20.41
CA HIS A 24 5.84 1.82 20.08
C HIS A 24 5.98 1.48 18.60
N VAL A 25 6.58 2.37 17.80
CA VAL A 25 6.85 2.13 16.37
C VAL A 25 8.25 1.56 16.21
N ARG A 26 8.38 0.43 15.52
CA ARG A 26 9.68 -0.14 15.12
C ARG A 26 9.60 -0.65 13.70
N LYS A 27 10.60 -0.31 12.88
CA LYS A 27 10.76 -0.94 11.57
C LYS A 27 10.98 -2.44 11.74
N VAL A 28 10.23 -3.21 10.98
CA VAL A 28 10.41 -4.66 10.90
C VAL A 28 11.79 -4.98 10.29
N SER A 29 12.36 -6.14 10.64
CA SER A 29 13.60 -6.59 10.02
C SER A 29 13.36 -6.93 8.54
N LYS A 30 14.40 -6.86 7.72
CA LYS A 30 14.31 -7.17 6.28
C LYS A 30 13.85 -8.61 6.03
N GLU A 31 14.24 -9.54 6.89
CA GLU A 31 13.88 -10.95 6.81
C GLU A 31 12.38 -11.14 7.03
N ARG A 32 11.81 -10.43 8.00
CA ARG A 32 10.37 -10.45 8.25
C ARG A 32 9.57 -9.73 7.16
N GLU A 33 10.08 -8.63 6.62
CA GLU A 33 9.48 -7.96 5.44
C GLU A 33 9.41 -8.91 4.24
N LYS A 34 10.53 -9.59 3.94
CA LYS A 34 10.61 -10.60 2.88
C LYS A 34 9.66 -11.76 3.13
N ALA A 35 9.57 -12.27 4.36
CA ALA A 35 8.65 -13.35 4.69
C ALA A 35 7.19 -12.95 4.45
N ILE A 36 6.81 -11.71 4.77
CA ILE A 36 5.47 -11.19 4.48
C ILE A 36 5.22 -11.14 2.97
N ASP A 37 6.16 -10.61 2.20
CA ASP A 37 6.05 -10.56 0.74
C ASP A 37 5.88 -11.97 0.15
N GLU A 38 6.68 -12.94 0.58
CA GLU A 38 6.58 -14.34 0.15
C GLU A 38 5.23 -14.97 0.48
N HIS A 39 4.72 -14.78 1.70
CA HIS A 39 3.41 -15.32 2.11
C HIS A 39 2.26 -14.70 1.32
N LEU A 40 2.38 -13.44 0.90
CA LEU A 40 1.39 -12.73 0.10
C LEU A 40 1.59 -12.93 -1.41
N GLY A 41 2.61 -13.69 -1.84
CA GLY A 41 2.95 -13.87 -3.25
C GLY A 41 3.37 -12.56 -3.94
N LEU A 42 3.91 -11.61 -3.17
CA LEU A 42 4.38 -10.33 -3.66
C LEU A 42 5.85 -10.41 -4.05
N GLN A 43 6.17 -9.76 -5.16
CA GLN A 43 7.55 -9.58 -5.60
C GLN A 43 7.84 -8.09 -5.74
N MET A 44 8.88 -7.64 -5.05
CA MET A 44 9.42 -6.30 -5.24
C MET A 44 10.05 -6.21 -6.63
N ILE A 45 9.53 -5.32 -7.47
CA ILE A 45 10.08 -5.03 -8.78
C ILE A 45 10.75 -3.66 -8.78
N SER A 46 11.92 -3.58 -9.39
CA SER A 46 12.59 -2.31 -9.69
C SER A 46 12.50 -2.04 -11.19
N LEU A 47 11.75 -1.01 -11.57
CA LEU A 47 11.53 -0.61 -12.95
C LEU A 47 11.93 0.85 -13.16
N ARG A 48 12.64 1.14 -14.25
CA ARG A 48 12.95 2.51 -14.66
C ARG A 48 11.89 3.02 -15.62
N LEU A 49 11.30 4.18 -15.31
CA LEU A 49 10.31 4.87 -16.14
C LEU A 49 10.79 6.29 -16.44
N GLN A 50 10.34 6.85 -17.56
CA GLN A 50 10.61 8.25 -17.89
C GLN A 50 9.97 9.17 -16.84
N LYS A 51 10.67 10.24 -16.44
CA LYS A 51 10.19 11.19 -15.42
C LYS A 51 8.83 11.79 -15.77
N ASN A 52 8.61 12.13 -17.04
CA ASN A 52 7.35 12.69 -17.50
C ASN A 52 6.19 11.68 -17.35
N LEU A 53 6.43 10.41 -17.68
CA LEU A 53 5.45 9.35 -17.52
C LEU A 53 5.06 9.18 -16.05
N ILE A 54 6.03 9.18 -15.12
CA ILE A 54 5.74 9.11 -13.68
C ILE A 54 4.86 10.28 -13.23
N LYS A 55 5.15 11.50 -13.71
CA LYS A 55 4.37 12.70 -13.37
C LYS A 55 2.92 12.58 -13.83
N GLU A 56 2.70 12.16 -15.07
CA GLU A 56 1.34 12.01 -15.60
C GLU A 56 0.58 10.88 -14.92
N LEU A 57 1.22 9.74 -14.66
CA LEU A 57 0.60 8.63 -13.91
C LEU A 57 0.20 9.04 -12.49
N LYS A 58 0.99 9.89 -11.82
CA LYS A 58 0.61 10.44 -10.50
C LYS A 58 -0.61 11.33 -10.57
N LYS A 59 -0.76 12.16 -11.62
CA LYS A 59 -1.95 12.99 -11.83
C LYS A 59 -3.19 12.12 -12.04
N LEU A 60 -3.08 11.09 -12.89
CA LEU A 60 -4.18 10.15 -13.14
C LEU A 60 -4.58 9.40 -11.86
N ALA A 61 -3.61 8.97 -11.06
CA ALA A 61 -3.88 8.34 -9.76
C ALA A 61 -4.66 9.28 -8.82
N HIS A 62 -4.25 10.55 -8.74
CA HIS A 62 -4.94 11.56 -7.95
C HIS A 62 -6.38 11.80 -8.43
N GLN A 63 -6.60 11.88 -9.75
CA GLN A 63 -7.95 11.98 -10.33
C GLN A 63 -8.82 10.75 -10.03
N ALA A 64 -8.21 9.56 -9.97
CA ALA A 64 -8.87 8.33 -9.58
C ALA A 64 -9.07 8.18 -8.05
N GLY A 65 -8.61 9.15 -7.25
CA GLY A 65 -8.75 9.14 -5.79
C GLY A 65 -7.87 8.11 -5.07
N ILE A 66 -6.87 7.54 -5.74
CA ILE A 66 -6.00 6.50 -5.17
C ILE A 66 -4.51 6.86 -5.28
N GLY A 67 -3.68 6.24 -4.45
CA GLY A 67 -2.23 6.44 -4.50
C GLY A 67 -1.60 5.95 -5.81
N TYR A 68 -0.43 6.49 -6.15
CA TYR A 68 0.33 6.11 -7.34
C TYR A 68 0.63 4.61 -7.43
N GLN A 69 1.17 4.00 -6.36
CA GLN A 69 1.50 2.57 -6.37
C GLN A 69 0.26 1.67 -6.53
N PRO A 70 -0.86 1.88 -5.79
CA PRO A 70 -2.13 1.21 -6.04
C PRO A 70 -2.61 1.36 -7.49
N TYR A 71 -2.53 2.57 -8.05
CA TYR A 71 -2.94 2.85 -9.43
C TYR A 71 -2.13 2.05 -10.46
N ILE A 72 -0.80 2.00 -10.32
CA ILE A 72 0.05 1.21 -11.21
C ILE A 72 -0.26 -0.28 -11.11
N ARG A 73 -0.44 -0.82 -9.89
CA ARG A 73 -0.82 -2.22 -9.68
C ARG A 73 -2.14 -2.54 -10.39
N GLN A 74 -3.14 -1.67 -10.23
CA GLN A 74 -4.44 -1.82 -10.88
C GLN A 74 -4.31 -1.80 -12.41
N LEU A 75 -3.57 -0.84 -12.97
CA LEU A 75 -3.36 -0.72 -14.41
C LEU A 75 -2.71 -1.97 -15.02
N LEU A 76 -1.64 -2.47 -14.39
CA LEU A 76 -0.97 -3.70 -14.83
C LEU A 76 -1.89 -4.93 -14.73
N THR A 77 -2.66 -5.03 -13.65
CA THR A 77 -3.62 -6.13 -13.42
C THR A 77 -4.72 -6.12 -14.47
N GLN A 78 -5.33 -4.95 -14.71
CA GLN A 78 -6.37 -4.78 -15.72
C GLN A 78 -5.86 -5.06 -17.13
N HIS A 79 -4.63 -4.65 -17.46
CA HIS A 79 -4.02 -4.94 -18.74
C HIS A 79 -3.88 -6.46 -18.98
N VAL A 80 -3.38 -7.19 -17.99
CA VAL A 80 -3.23 -8.65 -18.07
C VAL A 80 -4.60 -9.35 -18.17
N HIS A 81 -5.56 -8.96 -17.33
CA HIS A 81 -6.92 -9.53 -17.38
C HIS A 81 -7.61 -9.28 -18.73
N GLY A 82 -7.49 -8.06 -19.27
CA GLY A 82 -8.05 -7.71 -20.57
C GLY A 82 -7.43 -8.50 -21.72
N LYS A 83 -6.12 -8.82 -21.66
CA LYS A 83 -5.43 -9.66 -22.64
C LYS A 83 -5.85 -11.13 -22.54
N LYS A 84 -5.92 -11.69 -21.32
CA LYS A 84 -6.34 -13.09 -21.09
C LYS A 84 -7.77 -13.37 -21.55
N LYS A 85 -8.69 -12.41 -21.37
CA LYS A 85 -10.08 -12.57 -21.84
C LYS A 85 -10.18 -12.68 -23.35
N ARG A 86 -9.31 -12.00 -24.12
CA ARG A 86 -9.29 -12.07 -25.59
C ARG A 86 -8.65 -13.35 -26.13
N SER A 87 -7.71 -13.96 -25.40
CA SER A 87 -7.10 -15.24 -25.83
C SER A 87 -8.01 -16.45 -25.58
N SER A 88 -8.93 -16.37 -24.60
CA SER A 88 -9.89 -17.45 -24.32
C SER A 88 -11.08 -17.50 -25.29
N THR A 89 -11.31 -16.46 -26.10
CA THR A 89 -12.36 -16.42 -27.12
C THR A 89 -11.93 -16.99 -28.48
N TYR A 90 -10.70 -17.51 -28.58
CA TYR A 90 -10.16 -18.20 -29.75
C TYR A 90 -9.50 -19.53 -29.34
N GLY A 91 -10.24 -20.35 -28.60
CA GLY A 91 -9.85 -21.71 -28.22
C GLY A 91 -11.02 -22.65 -28.38
#